data_AF-A0A2V7XAC2-F1
#
_entry.id   AF-A0A2V7XAC2-F1
#
_cell.length_a   1.000
_cell.length_b   1.000
_cell.length_c   1.000
_cell.angle_alpha   90.00
_cell.angle_beta   90.00
_cell.angle_gamma   90.00
#
_symmetry.space_group_name_H-M   'P 1'
#
loop_
_entity.id
_entity.type
_entity.pdbx_description
1 polymer ?
#
loop_
_entity_poly.entity_id
_entity_poly.type
_entity_poly.pdbx_seq_one_letter_code
_entity_poly.pdbx_strand_id
1 'polypeptide(L)' 'EHLAGGQARAVVINAGCANAATGEAGLRDARETAHLVAEEIGCRPTDVVVGSTGVIGVAVPMAALRRG' A
#
# COMPACT_ATOMS: atom_id res chain seq x y z
N GLU A 1 -1.74 0.61 12.19
CA GLU A 1 -3.18 0.86 12.00
C GLU A 1 -3.93 -0.35 11.45
N HIS A 2 -3.48 -0.99 10.37
CA HIS A 2 -4.23 -2.05 9.68
C HIS A 2 -4.45 -3.39 10.43
N LEU A 3 -3.71 -3.65 11.52
CA LEU A 3 -3.83 -4.91 12.30
C LEU A 3 -4.28 -4.68 13.75
N ALA A 4 -4.76 -3.47 14.08
CA ALA A 4 -5.18 -3.15 15.45
C ALA A 4 -6.29 -4.07 15.98
N GLY A 5 -7.13 -4.63 15.10
CA GLY A 5 -8.16 -5.61 15.42
C GLY A 5 -7.73 -7.07 15.35
N GLY A 6 -6.45 -7.37 15.07
CA GLY A 6 -5.93 -8.74 14.98
C GLY A 6 -6.38 -9.53 13.73
N GLN A 7 -7.00 -8.87 12.75
CA GLN A 7 -7.49 -9.49 11.52
C GLN A 7 -7.15 -8.60 10.31
N ALA A 8 -6.96 -9.25 9.16
CA ALA A 8 -6.83 -8.61 7.85
C ALA A 8 -7.70 -9.34 6.84
N ARG A 9 -8.18 -8.60 5.83
CA ARG A 9 -8.97 -9.12 4.70
C ARG A 9 -8.13 -9.34 3.46
N ALA A 10 -7.07 -8.54 3.27
CA ALA A 10 -6.12 -8.70 2.17
C ALA A 10 -4.72 -8.23 2.53
N VAL A 11 -3.74 -8.71 1.77
CA VAL A 11 -2.37 -8.20 1.75
C VAL A 11 -2.02 -7.86 0.31
N VAL A 12 -1.59 -6.63 0.07
CA VAL A 12 -1.08 -6.18 -1.23
C VAL A 12 0.42 -5.98 -1.14
N ILE A 13 1.15 -6.50 -2.12
CA ILE A 13 2.60 -6.41 -2.18
C ILE A 13 3.01 -5.87 -3.54
N ASN A 14 3.76 -4.76 -3.57
CA ASN A 14 4.46 -4.33 -4.78
C ASN A 14 5.95 -4.70 -4.73
N ALA A 15 6.53 -4.92 -5.91
CA ALA A 15 7.94 -5.28 -6.08
C ALA A 15 8.65 -4.28 -7.01
N GLY A 16 9.96 -4.12 -6.82
CA GLY A 16 10.80 -3.18 -7.58
C GLY A 16 10.96 -1.82 -6.91
N CYS A 17 10.09 -1.47 -5.96
CA CYS A 17 10.20 -0.25 -5.14
C CYS A 17 9.83 -0.56 -3.70
N ALA A 18 10.74 -0.29 -2.76
CA ALA A 18 10.52 -0.59 -1.34
C ALA A 18 9.65 0.46 -0.63
N ASN A 19 9.42 1.62 -1.24
CA ASN A 19 8.76 2.76 -0.60
C ASN A 19 9.34 3.11 0.79
N ALA A 20 10.65 2.95 0.94
CA ALA A 20 11.37 3.26 2.17
C ALA A 20 12.14 4.58 2.01
N ALA A 21 12.23 5.37 3.08
CA ALA A 21 12.88 6.69 3.11
C ALA A 21 12.29 7.72 2.12
N THR A 22 11.00 7.62 1.81
CA THR A 22 10.24 8.51 0.90
C THR A 22 9.42 9.59 1.62
N GLY A 23 9.47 9.61 2.96
CA GLY A 23 8.80 10.61 3.80
C GLY A 23 7.27 10.55 3.73
N GLU A 24 6.62 11.69 3.97
CA GLU A 24 5.16 11.78 4.01
C GLU A 24 4.49 11.42 2.68
N ALA A 25 5.18 11.64 1.55
CA ALA A 25 4.69 11.22 0.24
C ALA A 25 4.53 9.69 0.17
N GLY A 26 5.55 8.94 0.59
CA GLY A 26 5.46 7.48 0.63
C GLY A 26 4.41 6.94 1.57
N LEU A 27 4.17 7.61 2.71
CA LEU A 27 3.09 7.26 3.62
C LEU A 27 1.71 7.46 2.99
N ARG A 28 1.51 8.58 2.26
CA ARG A 28 0.27 8.81 1.51
C ARG A 28 0.09 7.76 0.41
N ASP A 29 1.15 7.44 -0.33
CA ASP A 29 1.10 6.42 -1.39
C ASP A 29 0.74 5.03 -0.84
N ALA A 30 1.27 4.66 0.33
CA ALA A 30 0.92 3.41 1.01
C ALA A 30 -0.56 3.38 1.44
N ARG A 31 -1.08 4.49 2.00
CA ARG A 31 -2.49 4.60 2.37
C ARG A 31 -3.43 4.58 1.16
N GLU A 32 -3.04 5.24 0.07
CA GLU A 32 -3.77 5.20 -1.19
C GLU A 32 -3.79 3.78 -1.77
N THR A 33 -2.67 3.07 -1.73
CA THR A 33 -2.59 1.65 -2.15
C THR A 33 -3.57 0.77 -1.36
N ALA A 34 -3.64 0.95 -0.03
CA ALA A 34 -4.63 0.23 0.79
C ALA A 34 -6.07 0.58 0.41
N HIS A 35 -6.35 1.84 0.08
CA HIS A 35 -7.67 2.31 -0.32
C HIS A 35 -8.12 1.70 -1.65
N LEU A 36 -7.26 1.75 -2.67
CA LEU A 36 -7.54 1.21 -4.00
C LEU A 36 -7.87 -0.29 -3.95
N VAL A 37 -7.07 -1.06 -3.19
CA VAL A 37 -7.32 -2.49 -3.03
C VAL A 37 -8.61 -2.76 -2.25
N ALA A 38 -8.89 -1.96 -1.22
CA ALA A 38 -10.10 -2.11 -0.42
C ALA A 38 -11.37 -1.82 -1.22
N GLU A 39 -11.36 -0.83 -2.12
CA GLU A 39 -12.45 -0.55 -3.05
C GLU A 39 -12.70 -1.74 -3.99
N GLU A 40 -11.64 -2.29 -4.59
CA GLU A 40 -11.74 -3.39 -5.55
C GLU A 40 -12.36 -4.66 -4.95
N ILE A 41 -12.05 -4.96 -3.67
CA ILE A 41 -12.49 -6.20 -3.01
C ILE A 41 -13.65 -5.99 -2.02
N GLY A 42 -14.16 -4.77 -1.88
CA GLY A 42 -15.28 -4.43 -1.01
C GLY A 42 -15.00 -4.61 0.49
N CYS A 43 -13.90 -4.07 1.00
CA CYS A 43 -13.58 -4.06 2.43
C CYS A 43 -13.17 -2.65 2.92
N ARG A 44 -12.79 -2.52 4.21
CA ARG A 44 -12.27 -1.25 4.71
C ARG A 44 -10.77 -1.13 4.40
N PRO A 45 -10.22 0.06 4.12
CA PRO A 45 -8.78 0.25 3.92
C PRO A 45 -7.93 -0.21 5.10
N THR A 46 -8.45 -0.08 6.32
CA THR A 46 -7.79 -0.58 7.54
C THR A 46 -7.70 -2.11 7.58
N ASP A 47 -8.46 -2.85 6.77
CA ASP A 47 -8.39 -4.31 6.72
C ASP A 47 -7.40 -4.81 5.64
N VAL A 48 -6.72 -3.90 4.92
CA VAL A 48 -5.71 -4.21 3.90
C VAL A 48 -4.32 -3.91 4.43
N VAL A 49 -3.42 -4.89 4.41
CA VAL A 49 -2.02 -4.71 4.77
C VAL A 49 -1.19 -4.45 3.51
N VAL A 50 -0.36 -3.41 3.54
CA VAL A 50 0.51 -3.03 2.41
C VAL A 50 1.95 -3.45 2.70
N GLY A 51 2.55 -4.17 1.76
CA GLY A 51 3.96 -4.53 1.75
C GLY A 51 4.66 -4.00 0.50
N SER A 52 5.94 -3.65 0.64
CA SER A 52 6.75 -3.12 -0.46
C SER A 52 8.17 -3.66 -0.39
N THR A 53 8.74 -4.00 -1.54
CA THR A 53 10.14 -4.46 -1.64
C THR A 53 10.81 -3.98 -2.92
N GLY A 54 12.11 -3.68 -2.84
CA GLY A 54 12.91 -3.21 -3.97
C GLY A 54 13.82 -2.06 -3.58
N VAL A 55 13.97 -1.08 -4.48
CA VAL A 55 14.88 0.05 -4.30
C VAL A 55 14.37 1.01 -3.21
N ILE A 56 15.29 1.49 -2.36
CA ILE A 56 15.04 2.46 -1.27
C ILE A 56 15.25 3.90 -1.79
N GLY A 57 14.49 4.87 -1.27
CA GLY A 57 14.64 6.30 -1.59
C GLY A 57 14.00 6.72 -2.91
N VAL A 58 13.17 5.86 -3.51
CA VAL A 58 12.45 6.12 -4.76
C VAL A 58 10.95 6.05 -4.50
N ALA A 59 10.18 6.94 -5.14
CA ALA A 59 8.73 6.98 -5.01
C ALA A 59 8.07 5.76 -5.69
N VAL A 60 6.92 5.33 -5.16
CA VAL A 60 6.11 4.29 -5.81
C VAL A 60 5.58 4.84 -7.13
N PRO A 61 5.63 4.09 -8.25
CA PRO A 61 5.01 4.52 -9.50
C PRO A 61 3.48 4.40 -9.42
N MET A 62 2.83 5.28 -8.65
CA MET A 62 1.39 5.23 -8.35
C MET A 62 0.51 5.29 -9.59
N ALA A 63 0.97 5.92 -10.68
CA ALA A 63 0.26 5.90 -11.96
C ALA A 63 0.11 4.47 -12.52
N ALA A 64 1.08 3.59 -12.30
CA ALA A 64 0.96 2.17 -12.66
C ALA A 64 -0.01 1.47 -11.70
N LEU A 65 0.16 1.67 -10.40
CA LEU A 65 -0.68 1.03 -9.38
C LEU A 65 -2.17 1.37 -9.53
N ARG A 66 -2.51 2.62 -9.84
CA ARG A 66 -3.90 3.07 -10.09
C ARG A 66 -4.57 2.42 -11.31
N ARG A 67 -3.80 1.85 -12.24
CA ARG A 67 -4.36 1.18 -13.42
C ARG A 67 -4.66 -0.31 -13.19
N GLY A 68 -4.16 -0.89 -12.09
CA GLY A 68 -4.05 -2.34 -11.92
C GLY A 68 -2.89 -2.94 -12.72
#